data_AF-A0A368FXQ1-F1
#
_entry.id   AF-A0A368FXQ1-F1
#
_cell.length_a   1.000
_cell.length_b   1.000
_cell.length_c   1.000
_cell.angle_alpha   90.00
_cell.angle_beta   90.00
_cell.angle_gamma   90.00
#
_symmetry.space_group_name_H-M   'P 1'
#
loop_
_entity.id
_entity.type
_entity.pdbx_description
1 polymer ?
#
loop_
_entity_poly.entity_id
_entity_poly.type
_entity_poly.pdbx_seq_one_letter_code
_entity_poly.pdbx_strand_id
1 'polypeptide(L)'
;MLAAVGIPVLHAESQYGEVGSWMRDSHPQSDSMAEKRWVTDGYASPVLYEYENERQMMNKVQKIKYYVDYLASGTGNLIYNGSYYYHKHGSTALVR
;
A
#
# COMPACT_ATOMS: atom_id res chain seq x y z
N MET A 1 17.23 16.42 13.31
CA MET A 1 16.25 17.31 12.64
C MET A 1 16.43 17.13 11.14
N LEU A 2 15.35 17.02 10.36
CA LEU A 2 15.44 16.96 8.89
C LEU A 2 16.04 18.25 8.36
N ALA A 3 17.09 18.17 7.53
CA ALA A 3 17.84 19.33 7.06
C ALA A 3 17.46 19.80 5.65
N ALA A 4 17.01 18.87 4.78
CA ALA A 4 16.58 19.16 3.42
C ALA A 4 15.66 18.05 2.88
N VAL A 5 14.90 18.36 1.82
CA VAL A 5 14.06 17.43 1.05
C VAL A 5 14.48 17.49 -0.41
N GLY A 6 14.64 16.32 -1.05
CA GLY A 6 15.03 16.21 -2.45
C GLY A 6 13.91 16.53 -3.44
N ILE A 7 14.24 16.55 -4.72
CA ILE A 7 13.28 16.73 -5.81
C ILE A 7 12.39 15.47 -5.90
N PRO A 8 11.06 15.61 -6.01
CA PRO A 8 10.18 14.46 -6.19
C PRO A 8 10.48 13.75 -7.51
N VAL A 9 10.50 12.41 -7.47
CA VAL A 9 10.64 11.55 -8.65
C VAL A 9 9.36 10.78 -8.84
N LEU A 10 8.83 10.78 -10.07
CA LEU A 10 7.67 9.98 -10.42
C LEU A 10 8.01 8.49 -10.25
N HIS A 11 7.25 7.80 -9.40
CA HIS A 11 7.44 6.38 -9.13
C HIS A 11 6.63 5.49 -10.08
N ALA A 12 5.33 5.72 -10.19
CA ALA A 12 4.44 4.98 -11.08
C ALA A 12 3.12 5.74 -11.27
N GLU A 13 2.44 5.47 -12.38
CA GLU A 13 1.07 5.90 -12.58
C GLU A 13 0.09 4.94 -11.89
N SER A 14 -1.02 5.48 -11.37
CA SER A 14 -2.07 4.67 -10.77
C SER A 14 -2.73 3.74 -11.81
N GLN A 15 -3.06 2.52 -11.36
CA GLN A 15 -3.84 1.54 -12.14
C GLN A 15 -5.34 1.61 -11.84
N TYR A 16 -5.74 2.09 -10.65
CA TYR A 16 -7.08 1.85 -10.11
C TYR A 16 -7.92 3.12 -9.88
N GLY A 17 -7.32 4.30 -9.86
CA GLY A 17 -8.05 5.57 -9.69
C GLY A 17 -7.17 6.77 -9.35
N GLU A 18 -7.79 7.93 -9.17
CA GLU A 18 -7.09 9.20 -8.89
C GLU A 18 -6.51 9.28 -7.47
N VAL A 19 -7.11 8.53 -6.54
CA VAL A 19 -6.74 8.52 -5.13
C VAL A 19 -6.42 7.08 -4.72
N GLY A 20 -5.44 6.93 -3.85
CA GLY A 20 -5.06 5.64 -3.28
C GLY A 20 -3.80 5.78 -2.43
N SER A 21 -3.25 4.64 -2.05
CA SER A 21 -1.94 4.58 -1.40
C SER A 21 -1.12 3.45 -2.02
N TRP A 22 0.19 3.65 -2.14
CA TRP A 22 1.13 2.56 -2.41
C TRP A 22 2.12 2.49 -1.25
N MET A 23 2.55 1.28 -0.90
CA MET A 23 3.30 1.01 0.32
C MET A 23 4.38 -0.03 0.08
N ARG A 24 5.40 0.02 0.94
CA ARG A 24 6.36 -1.05 1.18
C ARG A 24 6.20 -1.53 2.60
N ASP A 25 6.70 -2.73 2.89
CA ASP A 25 6.91 -3.14 4.27
C ASP A 25 8.03 -2.30 4.88
N SER A 26 7.75 -1.64 5.99
CA SER A 26 8.71 -0.84 6.74
C SER A 26 9.63 -1.69 7.63
N HIS A 27 9.30 -2.97 7.85
CA HIS A 27 10.13 -3.94 8.55
C HIS A 27 10.07 -5.31 7.86
N PRO A 28 10.60 -5.43 6.63
CA PRO A 28 10.53 -6.67 5.86
C PRO A 28 11.37 -7.78 6.51
N GLN A 29 10.81 -8.98 6.61
CA GLN A 29 11.48 -10.15 7.19
C GLN A 29 12.45 -10.87 6.22
N SER A 30 12.41 -10.51 4.94
CA SER A 30 13.26 -11.08 3.89
C SER A 30 13.43 -10.11 2.72
N ASP A 31 14.44 -10.32 1.89
CA ASP A 31 14.66 -9.53 0.68
C ASP A 31 13.45 -9.61 -0.27
N SER A 32 12.86 -10.81 -0.40
CA SER A 32 11.64 -11.00 -1.18
C SER A 32 10.47 -10.16 -0.63
N MET A 33 10.34 -10.01 0.69
CA MET A 33 9.31 -9.13 1.29
C MET A 33 9.63 -7.65 1.05
N ALA A 34 10.92 -7.27 1.08
CA ALA A 34 11.37 -5.91 0.84
C ALA A 34 11.12 -5.43 -0.61
N GLU A 35 11.11 -6.37 -1.56
CA GLU A 35 10.82 -6.09 -2.97
C GLU A 35 9.34 -5.82 -3.23
N LYS A 36 8.44 -6.42 -2.45
CA LYS A 36 6.99 -6.29 -2.66
C LYS A 36 6.49 -4.86 -2.59
N ARG A 37 5.39 -4.62 -3.29
CA ARG A 37 4.62 -3.37 -3.23
C ARG A 37 3.16 -3.70 -2.97
N TRP A 38 2.51 -2.87 -2.16
CA TRP A 38 1.09 -2.97 -1.90
C TRP A 38 0.39 -1.69 -2.33
N VAL A 39 -0.83 -1.81 -2.86
CA VAL A 39 -1.63 -0.68 -3.32
C VAL A 39 -3.05 -0.80 -2.80
N THR A 40 -3.64 0.32 -2.39
CA THR A 40 -5.08 0.49 -2.17
C THR A 40 -5.62 1.59 -3.08
N ASP A 41 -6.88 1.47 -3.46
CA ASP A 41 -7.58 2.40 -4.35
C ASP A 41 -8.71 3.15 -3.65
N GLY A 42 -8.84 4.44 -3.95
CA GLY A 42 -9.86 5.31 -3.36
C GLY A 42 -9.66 5.63 -1.88
N TYR A 43 -10.65 6.31 -1.31
CA TYR A 43 -10.72 6.65 0.13
C TYR A 43 -11.41 5.56 0.97
N ALA A 44 -12.04 4.59 0.31
CA ALA A 44 -12.67 3.47 0.97
C ALA A 44 -12.46 2.22 0.10
N SER A 45 -11.57 1.34 0.53
CA SER A 45 -11.18 0.17 -0.28
C SER A 45 -11.47 -1.15 0.44
N PRO A 46 -12.16 -2.10 -0.23
CA PRO A 46 -12.30 -3.46 0.27
C PRO A 46 -11.12 -4.34 -0.13
N VAL A 47 -10.09 -3.78 -0.78
CA VAL A 47 -9.03 -4.54 -1.44
C VAL A 47 -7.65 -3.99 -1.13
N LEU A 48 -6.71 -4.91 -0.89
CA LEU A 48 -5.27 -4.65 -0.93
C LEU A 48 -4.66 -5.43 -2.11
N TYR A 49 -4.05 -4.72 -3.05
CA TYR A 49 -3.34 -5.31 -4.19
C TYR A 49 -1.88 -5.52 -3.82
N GLU A 50 -1.33 -6.70 -4.09
CA GLU A 50 0.10 -7.00 -3.94
C GLU A 50 0.76 -7.19 -5.31
N TYR A 51 1.94 -6.60 -5.43
CA TYR A 51 2.88 -6.77 -6.53
C TYR A 51 4.15 -7.40 -5.97
N GLU A 52 4.76 -8.30 -6.75
CA GLU A 52 6.00 -8.96 -6.34
C GLU A 52 7.17 -8.00 -6.24
N ASN A 53 7.18 -7.00 -7.12
CA ASN A 53 8.22 -5.97 -7.18
C ASN A 53 7.71 -4.70 -7.85
N GLU A 54 8.54 -3.67 -7.78
CA GLU A 54 8.31 -2.37 -8.40
C GLU A 54 8.10 -2.45 -9.91
N ARG A 55 8.81 -3.34 -10.62
CA ARG A 55 8.63 -3.54 -12.06
C ARG A 55 7.22 -4.04 -12.40
N GLN A 56 6.68 -4.97 -11.62
CA GLN A 56 5.29 -5.42 -11.77
C GLN A 56 4.29 -4.28 -11.52
N MET A 57 4.53 -3.45 -10.50
CA MET A 57 3.69 -2.30 -10.20
C MET A 57 3.70 -1.28 -11.36
N MET A 58 4.87 -0.93 -11.89
CA MET A 58 5.00 -0.03 -13.05
C MET A 58 4.30 -0.59 -14.29
N ASN A 59 4.37 -1.89 -14.50
CA ASN A 59 3.72 -2.58 -15.61
C ASN A 59 2.24 -2.89 -15.37
N LYS A 60 1.67 -2.49 -14.22
CA LYS A 60 0.26 -2.71 -13.87
C LYS A 60 -0.13 -4.20 -13.82
N VAL A 61 0.81 -5.07 -13.41
CA VAL A 61 0.64 -6.52 -13.30
C VAL A 61 0.60 -6.92 -11.82
N GLN A 62 -0.59 -7.00 -11.24
CA GLN A 62 -0.78 -7.44 -9.87
C GLN A 62 -0.58 -8.95 -9.72
N LYS A 63 -0.01 -9.37 -8.59
CA LYS A 63 0.20 -10.80 -8.27
C LYS A 63 -0.93 -11.37 -7.43
N ILE A 64 -1.35 -10.64 -6.38
CA ILE A 64 -2.39 -11.09 -5.44
C ILE A 64 -3.38 -9.95 -5.17
N LYS A 65 -4.65 -10.32 -4.97
CA LYS A 65 -5.71 -9.42 -4.53
C LYS A 65 -6.26 -9.94 -3.19
N TYR A 66 -6.01 -9.22 -2.11
CA TYR A 66 -6.55 -9.53 -0.79
C TYR A 66 -7.86 -8.78 -0.58
N TYR A 67 -8.92 -9.49 -0.21
CA TYR A 67 -10.15 -8.88 0.28
C TYR A 67 -10.06 -8.75 1.80
N VAL A 68 -10.26 -7.54 2.31
CA VAL A 68 -10.19 -7.28 3.74
C VAL A 68 -11.55 -7.48 4.41
N ASP A 69 -11.54 -7.98 5.65
CA ASP A 69 -12.76 -8.28 6.40
C ASP A 69 -13.60 -7.03 6.72
N TYR A 70 -12.92 -5.88 6.82
CA TYR A 70 -13.54 -4.58 7.02
C TYR A 70 -13.04 -3.61 5.97
N LEU A 71 -13.95 -2.80 5.42
CA LEU A 71 -13.63 -1.75 4.48
C LEU A 71 -12.55 -0.81 5.06
N ALA A 72 -11.42 -0.70 4.37
CA ALA A 72 -10.35 0.19 4.75
C ALA A 72 -10.71 1.64 4.42
N SER A 73 -10.31 2.59 5.25
CA SER A 73 -10.67 4.01 5.11
C SER A 73 -9.43 4.90 5.03
N GLY A 74 -9.51 5.90 4.16
CA GLY A 74 -8.42 6.83 3.87
C GLY A 74 -7.27 6.18 3.09
N THR A 75 -6.13 6.86 3.11
CA THR A 75 -4.89 6.46 2.42
C THR A 75 -3.70 6.35 3.40
N GLY A 76 -3.95 6.45 4.70
CA GLY A 76 -2.94 6.41 5.77
C GLY A 76 -2.63 4.98 6.24
N ASN A 77 -2.79 4.00 5.37
CA ASN A 77 -2.55 2.60 5.66
C ASN A 77 -1.04 2.30 5.61
N LEU A 78 -0.59 1.21 6.23
CA LEU A 78 0.82 0.80 6.15
C LEU A 78 1.00 -0.71 6.24
N ILE A 79 2.12 -1.17 5.70
CA ILE A 79 2.61 -2.53 5.88
C ILE A 79 3.79 -2.50 6.87
N TYR A 80 3.71 -3.33 7.91
CA TYR A 80 4.77 -3.47 8.90
C TYR A 80 4.89 -4.93 9.33
N ASN A 81 6.09 -5.49 9.17
CA ASN A 81 6.42 -6.86 9.58
C ASN A 81 5.42 -7.89 9.02
N GLY A 82 5.15 -7.77 7.71
CA GLY A 82 4.24 -8.63 6.96
C GLY A 82 2.74 -8.46 7.26
N SER A 83 2.33 -7.47 8.05
CA SER A 83 0.91 -7.23 8.40
C SER A 83 0.41 -5.91 7.84
N TYR A 84 -0.89 -5.84 7.52
CA TYR A 84 -1.54 -4.67 6.93
C TYR A 84 -2.35 -3.90 7.98
N TYR A 85 -1.87 -2.72 8.35
CA TYR A 85 -2.53 -1.87 9.33
C TYR A 85 -3.35 -0.79 8.64
N TYR A 86 -4.62 -0.69 8.98
CA TYR A 86 -5.54 0.25 8.34
C TYR A 86 -6.68 0.69 9.26
N HIS A 87 -7.29 1.82 8.91
CA HIS A 87 -8.45 2.35 9.63
C HIS A 87 -9.74 1.70 9.15
N LYS A 88 -10.53 1.15 10.07
CA LYS A 88 -11.84 0.57 9.75
C LYS A 88 -12.86 1.66 9.47
N HIS A 89 -13.41 1.65 8.26
CA HIS A 89 -14.40 2.62 7.80
C HIS A 89 -15.59 2.74 8.74
N GLY A 90 -16.00 3.99 9.03
CA GLY A 90 -17.14 4.29 9.89
C GLY A 90 -16.91 3.99 11.38
N SER A 91 -15.67 3.81 11.82
CA SER A 91 -15.32 3.55 13.22
C SER A 91 -14.12 4.38 13.67
N THR A 92 -13.68 4.24 14.92
CA THR A 92 -12.42 4.78 15.43
C THR A 92 -11.35 3.69 15.61
N ALA A 93 -11.57 2.50 15.06
CA ALA A 93 -10.73 1.33 15.28
C ALA A 93 -9.70 1.14 14.15
N LEU A 94 -8.51 0.69 14.52
CA LEU A 94 -7.51 0.17 13.58
C LEU A 94 -7.63 -1.36 13.48
N VAL A 95 -7.29 -1.90 12.32
CA VAL A 95 -7.25 -3.33 12.01
C VAL A 95 -5.83 -3.71 11.62
N ARG A 96 -5.46 -4.98 11.85
CA ARG A 96 -4.21 -5.62 11.43
C ARG A 96 -4.53 -6.79 10.50
#